data_AF-A0A1J5QY64-F1
#
_entry.id   AF-A0A1J5QY64-F1
#
_cell.length_a   1.000
_cell.length_b   1.000
_cell.length_c   1.000
_cell.angle_alpha   90.00
_cell.angle_beta   90.00
_cell.angle_gamma   90.00
#
_symmetry.space_group_name_H-M   'P 1'
#
loop_
_entity.id
_entity.type
_entity.pdbx_description
1 polymer ?
#
loop_
_entity_poly.entity_id
_entity_poly.type
_entity_poly.pdbx_seq_one_letter_code
_entity_poly.pdbx_strand_id
1 'polypeptide(L)'
;MKSRTSTSRVLLAGGLALALVAAVAPMAQADNGHGNKGHANNGHGNKGMQFSVPLLGGHDKAGAKNGFLGQIKGLEGAGRGLEGRARGLAHKEAAKHGVVNPAIAAAVAAFKAARTTALAAYETATATAKSAYQAALAPAEATRQAAITAAITAFQTAQQTATTDADKQAAEDAFHAAKKAANDAFKAATQGALATYLAAIAPAQAALKTALESAVATFRAAIQAALVATPTSSATPTPTPTPTSSATPTPTPTATTSATPTPTPTATS
;
A
#
# COMPACT_ATOMS: atom_id res chain seq x y z
N MET A 1 -87.66 -34.67 26.07
CA MET A 1 -86.85 -34.61 24.84
C MET A 1 -85.78 -33.53 25.00
N LYS A 2 -84.50 -33.90 24.81
CA LYS A 2 -83.33 -33.06 24.41
C LYS A 2 -82.96 -31.85 25.30
N SER A 3 -81.70 -31.46 25.54
CA SER A 3 -80.36 -32.01 25.34
C SER A 3 -79.36 -30.93 25.83
N ARG A 4 -78.43 -31.33 26.70
CA ARG A 4 -76.99 -30.96 26.79
C ARG A 4 -76.50 -29.52 27.00
N THR A 5 -75.79 -29.36 28.13
CA THR A 5 -74.36 -29.02 28.29
C THR A 5 -73.69 -28.06 27.29
N SER A 6 -73.03 -27.01 27.79
CA SER A 6 -71.57 -26.85 27.58
C SER A 6 -70.98 -25.69 28.42
N THR A 7 -70.06 -26.04 29.32
CA THR A 7 -69.22 -25.15 30.10
C THR A 7 -67.96 -24.86 29.29
N SER A 8 -67.81 -23.65 28.74
CA SER A 8 -66.57 -23.22 28.08
C SER A 8 -65.77 -22.31 29.00
N ARG A 9 -64.73 -22.87 29.61
CA ARG A 9 -63.60 -22.12 30.17
C ARG A 9 -62.65 -21.81 29.01
N VAL A 10 -62.58 -20.55 28.61
CA VAL A 10 -61.54 -20.06 27.71
C VAL A 10 -60.29 -19.77 28.53
N LEU A 11 -59.25 -20.59 28.33
CA LEU A 11 -57.93 -20.40 28.91
C LEU A 11 -57.18 -19.36 28.06
N LEU A 12 -56.73 -18.30 28.72
CA LEU A 12 -55.81 -17.29 28.23
C LEU A 12 -54.38 -17.80 28.44
N ALA A 13 -53.56 -17.94 27.39
CA ALA A 13 -52.12 -18.08 27.54
C ALA A 13 -51.35 -17.70 26.26
N GLY A 14 -50.68 -16.55 26.31
CA GLY A 14 -49.28 -16.46 25.85
C GLY A 14 -49.01 -16.31 24.36
N GLY A 15 -49.55 -15.27 23.72
CA GLY A 15 -49.00 -14.77 22.45
C GLY A 15 -47.71 -13.98 22.69
N LEU A 16 -46.58 -14.68 22.84
CA LEU A 16 -45.27 -14.04 22.79
C LEU A 16 -44.97 -13.73 21.32
N ALA A 17 -45.08 -12.46 20.95
CA ALA A 17 -44.67 -11.96 19.65
C ALA A 17 -43.13 -12.05 19.57
N LEU A 18 -42.63 -13.20 19.09
CA LEU A 18 -41.28 -13.30 18.57
C LEU A 18 -41.27 -12.49 17.26
N ALA A 19 -40.69 -11.30 17.31
CA ALA A 19 -40.40 -10.51 16.13
C ALA A 19 -39.45 -11.30 15.24
N LEU A 20 -40.04 -12.12 14.37
CA LEU A 20 -39.40 -12.78 13.26
C LEU A 20 -38.94 -11.66 12.33
N VAL A 21 -37.66 -11.29 12.41
CA VAL A 21 -37.00 -10.60 11.30
C VAL A 21 -37.01 -11.61 10.15
N ALA A 22 -38.05 -11.51 9.34
CA ALA A 22 -38.18 -12.18 8.06
C ALA A 22 -37.11 -11.60 7.13
N ALA A 23 -35.88 -12.09 7.25
CA ALA A 23 -34.98 -12.12 6.13
C ALA A 23 -35.60 -13.10 5.11
N VAL A 24 -36.28 -12.53 4.11
CA VAL A 24 -36.73 -13.25 2.92
C VAL A 24 -35.51 -13.92 2.30
N ALA A 25 -35.32 -15.21 2.56
CA ALA A 25 -34.42 -16.06 1.81
C ALA A 25 -35.17 -16.56 0.56
N PRO A 26 -34.57 -16.54 -0.63
CA PRO A 26 -35.17 -17.17 -1.79
C PRO A 26 -35.28 -18.67 -1.53
N MET A 27 -36.49 -19.21 -1.70
CA MET A 27 -36.76 -20.64 -1.71
C MET A 27 -35.91 -21.29 -2.81
N ALA A 28 -34.74 -21.82 -2.44
CA ALA A 28 -34.03 -22.78 -3.27
C ALA A 28 -34.76 -24.12 -3.16
N GLN A 29 -35.43 -24.48 -4.25
CA GLN A 29 -36.11 -25.74 -4.45
C GLN A 29 -35.09 -26.88 -4.31
N ALA A 30 -35.18 -27.63 -3.22
CA ALA A 30 -34.33 -28.79 -2.97
C ALA A 30 -34.80 -29.94 -3.86
N ASP A 31 -33.98 -30.30 -4.85
CA ASP A 31 -34.09 -31.53 -5.60
C ASP A 31 -33.65 -32.70 -4.70
N ASN A 32 -34.57 -33.64 -4.48
CA ASN A 32 -34.41 -34.81 -3.62
C ASN A 32 -33.55 -35.87 -4.33
N GLY A 33 -32.23 -35.67 -4.36
CA GLY A 33 -31.26 -36.69 -4.74
C GLY A 33 -30.80 -37.53 -3.54
N HIS A 34 -31.51 -38.62 -3.24
CA HIS A 34 -31.08 -39.63 -2.26
C HIS A 34 -29.74 -40.27 -2.65
N GLY A 35 -28.77 -40.22 -1.74
CA GLY A 35 -27.45 -40.83 -1.92
C GLY A 35 -26.68 -40.98 -0.61
N ASN A 36 -27.26 -41.74 0.32
CA ASN A 36 -26.61 -42.20 1.56
C ASN A 36 -25.38 -43.08 1.25
N LYS A 37 -24.17 -42.65 1.64
CA LYS A 37 -23.09 -43.52 2.16
C LYS A 37 -22.24 -42.74 3.16
N GLY A 38 -22.28 -43.17 4.42
CA GLY A 38 -21.60 -42.52 5.54
C GLY A 38 -20.07 -42.61 5.50
N HIS A 39 -19.42 -41.86 6.39
CA HIS A 39 -18.20 -42.28 7.10
C HIS A 39 -17.75 -41.25 8.15
N ALA A 40 -17.42 -41.82 9.33
CA ALA A 40 -16.39 -41.43 10.28
C ALA A 40 -16.36 -39.99 10.85
N ASN A 41 -16.92 -39.91 12.06
CA ASN A 41 -16.54 -39.04 13.17
C ASN A 41 -15.01 -38.85 13.30
N ASN A 42 -14.54 -37.60 13.35
CA ASN A 42 -13.22 -37.28 13.87
C ASN A 42 -13.27 -35.97 14.67
N GLY A 43 -13.32 -36.10 15.99
CA GLY A 43 -13.19 -34.99 16.92
C GLY A 43 -11.82 -34.34 16.78
N HIS A 44 -11.80 -33.02 16.62
CA HIS A 44 -10.60 -32.21 16.79
C HIS A 44 -10.93 -30.98 17.63
N GLY A 45 -10.11 -30.81 18.67
CA GLY A 45 -10.27 -29.82 19.71
C GLY A 45 -10.29 -28.38 19.21
N ASN A 46 -11.11 -27.60 19.90
CA ASN A 46 -11.25 -26.16 19.82
C ASN A 46 -9.92 -25.47 20.21
N LYS A 47 -8.99 -25.33 19.25
CA LYS A 47 -7.88 -24.38 19.37
C LYS A 47 -8.43 -23.02 19.00
N GLY A 48 -8.35 -22.08 19.94
CA GLY A 48 -8.80 -20.70 19.75
C GLY A 48 -8.35 -20.16 18.40
N MET A 49 -9.33 -19.80 17.56
CA MET A 49 -9.10 -19.19 16.27
C MET A 49 -8.47 -17.82 16.50
N GLN A 50 -7.14 -17.78 16.60
CA GLN A 50 -6.40 -16.58 16.24
C GLN A 50 -6.75 -16.32 14.78
N PHE A 51 -7.69 -15.41 14.55
CA PHE A 51 -8.03 -14.87 13.25
C PHE A 51 -6.80 -14.14 12.71
N SER A 52 -5.88 -14.92 12.15
CA SER A 52 -4.96 -14.43 11.15
C SER A 52 -5.85 -14.00 10.00
N VAL A 53 -6.12 -12.69 9.91
CA VAL A 53 -6.70 -12.08 8.72
C VAL A 53 -5.93 -12.71 7.55
N PRO A 54 -6.59 -13.41 6.62
CA PRO A 54 -5.89 -13.91 5.45
C PRO A 54 -5.29 -12.67 4.78
N LEU A 55 -3.97 -12.49 4.93
CA LEU A 55 -3.23 -11.66 4.01
C LEU A 55 -3.65 -12.18 2.63
N LEU A 56 -4.18 -11.31 1.77
CA LEU A 56 -4.60 -11.61 0.40
C LEU A 56 -3.41 -12.11 -0.46
N GLY A 57 -2.82 -13.23 -0.07
CA GLY A 57 -1.70 -13.91 -0.69
C GLY A 57 -2.10 -15.35 -0.95
N GLY A 58 -3.17 -15.52 -1.74
CA GLY A 58 -3.46 -16.81 -2.38
C GLY A 58 -2.26 -17.23 -3.24
N HIS A 59 -1.81 -18.46 -3.00
CA HIS A 59 -0.61 -19.09 -3.52
C HIS A 59 -0.66 -19.34 -5.04
N ASP A 60 -0.52 -18.29 -5.85
CA ASP A 60 -0.08 -18.44 -7.24
C ASP A 60 1.33 -17.86 -7.39
N LYS A 61 2.35 -18.70 -7.13
CA LYS A 61 3.76 -18.30 -7.23
C LYS A 61 4.19 -17.91 -8.65
N ALA A 62 3.37 -18.19 -9.67
CA ALA A 62 3.60 -17.78 -11.05
C ALA A 62 2.89 -16.47 -11.45
N GLY A 63 1.83 -16.05 -10.74
CA GLY A 63 1.07 -14.82 -11.02
C GLY A 63 1.53 -13.58 -10.25
N ALA A 64 2.33 -13.75 -9.20
CA ALA A 64 2.72 -12.69 -8.28
C ALA A 64 3.53 -11.53 -8.92
N LYS A 65 4.15 -11.73 -10.09
CA LYS A 65 4.87 -10.65 -10.81
C LYS A 65 3.92 -9.64 -11.46
N ASN A 66 2.68 -10.03 -11.75
CA ASN A 66 1.66 -9.14 -12.35
C ASN A 66 0.62 -8.66 -11.33
N GLY A 67 0.68 -9.15 -10.09
CA GLY A 67 -0.18 -8.70 -9.02
C GLY A 67 0.07 -7.24 -8.63
N PHE A 68 -0.95 -6.62 -8.04
CA PHE A 68 -0.96 -5.22 -7.59
C PHE A 68 0.29 -4.78 -6.80
N LEU A 69 0.72 -5.58 -5.81
CA LEU A 69 1.95 -5.34 -5.04
C LEU A 69 3.23 -5.39 -5.90
N GLY A 70 3.21 -6.18 -6.97
CA GLY A 70 4.28 -6.25 -7.97
C GLY A 70 4.37 -4.98 -8.81
N GLN A 71 3.23 -4.39 -9.20
CA GLN A 71 3.20 -3.12 -9.94
C GLN A 71 3.72 -1.94 -9.10
N ILE A 72 3.31 -1.85 -7.82
CA ILE A 72 3.83 -0.82 -6.90
C ILE A 72 5.34 -1.00 -6.70
N LYS A 73 5.80 -2.23 -6.38
CA LYS A 73 7.23 -2.51 -6.25
C LYS A 73 8.01 -2.21 -7.54
N GLY A 74 7.41 -2.46 -8.69
CA GLY A 74 7.96 -2.11 -10.01
C GLY A 74 8.13 -0.61 -10.19
N LEU A 75 7.10 0.17 -9.86
CA LEU A 75 7.14 1.64 -9.90
C LEU A 75 8.16 2.22 -8.90
N GLU A 76 8.20 1.70 -7.67
CA GLU A 76 9.23 2.09 -6.70
C GLU A 76 10.65 1.75 -7.18
N GLY A 77 10.82 0.57 -7.79
CA GLY A 77 12.09 0.15 -8.38
C GLY A 77 12.52 1.10 -9.49
N ALA A 78 11.60 1.46 -10.39
CA ALA A 78 11.85 2.43 -11.45
C ALA A 78 12.20 3.82 -10.89
N GLY A 79 11.46 4.28 -9.87
CA GLY A 79 11.71 5.55 -9.20
C GLY A 79 13.09 5.60 -8.51
N ARG A 80 13.45 4.55 -7.76
CA ARG A 80 14.79 4.42 -7.15
C ARG A 80 15.90 4.38 -8.20
N GLY A 81 15.68 3.66 -9.31
CA GLY A 81 16.64 3.59 -10.42
C GLY A 81 16.87 4.95 -11.08
N LEU A 82 15.80 5.73 -11.27
CA LEU A 82 15.88 7.11 -11.79
C LEU A 82 16.59 8.04 -10.82
N GLU A 83 16.29 7.95 -9.52
CA GLU A 83 16.98 8.72 -8.48
C GLU A 83 18.49 8.40 -8.43
N GLY A 84 18.87 7.13 -8.59
CA GLY A 84 20.27 6.72 -8.67
C GLY A 84 20.99 7.32 -9.88
N ARG A 85 20.36 7.26 -11.08
CA ARG A 85 20.89 7.87 -12.30
C ARG A 85 21.02 9.38 -12.20
N ALA A 86 20.04 10.04 -11.59
CA ALA A 86 20.04 11.47 -11.31
C ALA A 86 21.25 11.91 -10.49
N ARG A 87 21.48 11.24 -9.36
CA ARG A 87 22.62 11.50 -8.48
C ARG A 87 23.93 11.23 -9.21
N GLY A 88 24.01 10.12 -9.96
CA GLY A 88 25.19 9.78 -10.75
C GLY A 88 25.55 10.86 -11.77
N LEU A 89 24.56 11.40 -12.50
CA LEU A 89 24.76 12.52 -13.41
C LEU A 89 25.20 13.80 -12.68
N ALA A 90 24.54 14.13 -11.56
CA ALA A 90 24.91 15.30 -10.75
C ALA A 90 26.37 15.22 -10.26
N HIS A 91 26.81 14.05 -9.78
CA HIS A 91 28.21 13.83 -9.38
C HIS A 91 29.18 13.92 -10.56
N LYS A 92 28.81 13.37 -11.72
CA LYS A 92 29.66 13.42 -12.92
C LYS A 92 29.84 14.85 -13.43
N GLU A 93 28.79 15.66 -13.40
CA GLU A 93 28.86 17.08 -13.78
C GLU A 93 29.63 17.91 -12.74
N ALA A 94 29.43 17.66 -11.45
CA ALA A 94 30.21 18.29 -10.40
C ALA A 94 31.71 17.98 -10.52
N ALA A 95 32.06 16.74 -10.90
CA ALA A 95 33.46 16.35 -11.12
C ALA A 95 34.10 17.06 -12.33
N LYS A 96 33.32 17.41 -13.36
CA LYS A 96 33.83 18.12 -14.54
C LYS A 96 33.94 19.63 -14.33
N HIS A 97 32.97 20.24 -13.65
CA HIS A 97 32.83 21.69 -13.57
C HIS A 97 33.16 22.27 -12.18
N GLY A 98 33.51 21.43 -11.21
CA GLY A 98 33.80 21.84 -9.83
C GLY A 98 32.56 22.26 -9.02
N VAL A 99 31.38 22.31 -9.63
CA VAL A 99 30.13 22.76 -8.99
C VAL A 99 28.96 21.88 -9.43
N VAL A 100 28.12 21.46 -8.48
CA VAL A 100 26.88 20.74 -8.76
C VAL A 100 25.91 21.69 -9.45
N ASN A 101 25.39 21.31 -10.62
CA ASN A 101 24.41 22.14 -11.32
C ASN A 101 23.15 22.35 -10.43
N PRO A 102 22.83 23.59 -10.03
CA PRO A 102 21.73 23.87 -9.10
C PRO A 102 20.37 23.44 -9.64
N ALA A 103 20.18 23.41 -10.97
CA ALA A 103 18.94 22.94 -11.60
C ALA A 103 18.74 21.43 -11.41
N ILE A 104 19.82 20.63 -11.50
CA ILE A 104 19.75 19.18 -11.27
C ILE A 104 19.45 18.91 -9.79
N ALA A 105 20.09 19.64 -8.87
CA ALA A 105 19.82 19.52 -7.44
C ALA A 105 18.35 19.86 -7.10
N ALA A 106 17.83 20.96 -7.65
CA ALA A 106 16.43 21.36 -7.49
C ALA A 106 15.46 20.30 -8.05
N ALA A 107 15.76 19.72 -9.21
CA ALA A 107 14.94 18.67 -9.82
C ALA A 107 14.90 17.39 -8.96
N VAL A 108 16.03 16.98 -8.38
CA VAL A 108 16.09 15.85 -7.44
C VAL A 108 15.27 16.13 -6.19
N ALA A 109 15.35 17.35 -5.64
CA ALA A 109 14.58 17.74 -4.47
C ALA A 109 13.06 17.74 -4.76
N ALA A 110 12.64 18.30 -5.90
CA ALA A 110 11.25 18.30 -6.33
C ALA A 110 10.71 16.88 -6.55
N PHE A 111 11.49 16.00 -7.20
CA PHE A 111 11.11 14.59 -7.37
C PHE A 111 10.90 13.87 -6.03
N LYS A 112 11.82 14.07 -5.08
CA LYS A 112 11.70 13.50 -3.73
C LYS A 112 10.46 14.01 -3.00
N ALA A 113 10.22 15.31 -3.03
CA ALA A 113 9.04 15.92 -2.41
C ALA A 113 7.74 15.34 -3.00
N ALA A 114 7.63 15.30 -4.33
CA ALA A 114 6.47 14.74 -5.02
C ALA A 114 6.23 13.26 -4.66
N ARG A 115 7.29 12.45 -4.61
CA ARG A 115 7.21 11.05 -4.18
C ARG A 115 6.72 10.92 -2.75
N THR A 116 7.29 11.69 -1.81
CA THR A 116 6.90 11.66 -0.40
C THR A 116 5.43 12.03 -0.23
N THR A 117 4.97 13.10 -0.87
CA THR A 117 3.56 13.52 -0.81
C THR A 117 2.63 12.45 -1.39
N ALA A 118 2.98 11.87 -2.54
CA ALA A 118 2.16 10.85 -3.17
C ALA A 118 2.05 9.56 -2.33
N LEU A 119 3.15 9.14 -1.70
CA LEU A 119 3.16 8.00 -0.78
C LEU A 119 2.32 8.27 0.47
N ALA A 120 2.46 9.44 1.10
CA ALA A 120 1.68 9.81 2.28
C ALA A 120 0.17 9.81 2.01
N ALA A 121 -0.24 10.33 0.84
CA ALA A 121 -1.64 10.31 0.42
C ALA A 121 -2.15 8.87 0.20
N TYR A 122 -1.34 8.03 -0.44
CA TYR A 122 -1.67 6.61 -0.64
C TYR A 122 -1.78 5.83 0.68
N GLU A 123 -0.86 6.06 1.62
CA GLU A 123 -0.87 5.43 2.95
C GLU A 123 -2.12 5.83 3.74
N THR A 124 -2.47 7.11 3.72
CA THR A 124 -3.67 7.62 4.39
C THR A 124 -4.94 6.99 3.80
N ALA A 125 -5.09 6.98 2.48
CA ALA A 125 -6.23 6.35 1.81
C ALA A 125 -6.33 4.85 2.13
N THR A 126 -5.20 4.15 2.15
CA THR A 126 -5.13 2.72 2.49
C THR A 126 -5.50 2.47 3.95
N ALA A 127 -5.05 3.32 4.87
CA ALA A 127 -5.37 3.23 6.28
C ALA A 127 -6.88 3.43 6.53
N THR A 128 -7.47 4.45 5.90
CA THR A 128 -8.92 4.70 5.96
C THR A 128 -9.72 3.52 5.39
N ALA A 129 -9.34 3.02 4.20
CA ALA A 129 -10.01 1.87 3.59
C ALA A 129 -9.91 0.61 4.47
N LYS A 130 -8.73 0.37 5.06
CA LYS A 130 -8.51 -0.76 5.97
C LYS A 130 -9.37 -0.66 7.23
N SER A 131 -9.47 0.53 7.83
CA SER A 131 -10.32 0.77 8.99
C SER A 131 -11.80 0.51 8.65
N ALA A 132 -12.28 0.98 7.51
CA ALA A 132 -13.64 0.72 7.04
C ALA A 132 -13.91 -0.78 6.82
N TYR A 133 -12.96 -1.49 6.20
CA TYR A 133 -13.06 -2.94 6.02
C TYR A 133 -13.14 -3.69 7.37
N GLN A 134 -12.29 -3.33 8.33
CA GLN A 134 -12.30 -3.91 9.67
C GLN A 134 -13.61 -3.62 10.42
N ALA A 135 -14.13 -2.40 10.30
CA ALA A 135 -15.42 -2.02 10.88
C ALA A 135 -16.58 -2.84 10.28
N ALA A 136 -16.50 -3.25 9.01
CA ALA A 136 -17.50 -4.10 8.37
C ALA A 136 -17.40 -5.59 8.79
N LEU A 137 -16.22 -6.07 9.21
CA LEU A 137 -16.03 -7.46 9.62
C LEU A 137 -16.70 -7.79 10.97
N ALA A 138 -16.66 -6.86 11.93
CA ALA A 138 -17.23 -7.07 13.26
C ALA A 138 -18.75 -7.43 13.24
N PRO A 139 -19.64 -6.67 12.57
CA PRO A 139 -21.06 -7.01 12.52
C PRO A 139 -21.33 -8.29 11.70
N ALA A 140 -20.54 -8.57 10.66
CA ALA A 140 -20.65 -9.81 9.90
C ALA A 140 -20.33 -11.04 10.77
N GLU A 141 -19.27 -10.97 11.56
CA GLU A 141 -18.87 -12.02 12.50
C GLU A 141 -19.91 -12.20 13.61
N ALA A 142 -20.40 -11.10 14.19
CA ALA A 142 -21.45 -11.15 15.21
C ALA A 142 -22.74 -11.80 14.68
N THR A 143 -23.14 -11.46 13.44
CA THR A 143 -24.31 -12.06 12.78
C THR A 143 -24.12 -13.56 12.56
N ARG A 144 -22.93 -13.97 12.08
CA ARG A 144 -22.59 -15.38 11.91
C ARG A 144 -22.65 -16.13 13.24
N GLN A 145 -22.05 -15.58 14.30
CA GLN A 145 -22.02 -16.20 15.61
C GLN A 145 -23.43 -16.31 16.21
N ALA A 146 -24.27 -15.29 16.07
CA ALA A 146 -25.67 -15.34 16.50
C ALA A 146 -26.44 -16.43 15.75
N ALA A 147 -26.26 -16.55 14.44
CA ALA A 147 -26.91 -17.58 13.62
C ALA A 147 -26.45 -18.99 14.02
N ILE A 148 -25.16 -19.20 14.27
CA ILE A 148 -24.64 -20.49 14.74
C ILE A 148 -25.17 -20.83 16.12
N THR A 149 -25.19 -19.88 17.06
CA THR A 149 -25.77 -20.10 18.40
C THR A 149 -27.24 -20.49 18.30
N ALA A 150 -28.03 -19.78 17.48
CA ALA A 150 -29.44 -20.10 17.25
C ALA A 150 -29.61 -21.51 16.65
N ALA A 151 -28.76 -21.89 15.69
CA ALA A 151 -28.76 -23.24 15.11
C ALA A 151 -28.45 -24.32 16.16
N ILE A 152 -27.49 -24.07 17.06
CA ILE A 152 -27.15 -25.00 18.16
C ILE A 152 -28.35 -25.15 19.11
N THR A 153 -28.98 -24.06 19.53
CA THR A 153 -30.16 -24.11 20.40
C THR A 153 -31.30 -24.87 19.75
N ALA A 154 -31.61 -24.59 18.48
CA ALA A 154 -32.65 -25.29 17.73
C ALA A 154 -32.36 -26.79 17.61
N PHE A 155 -31.11 -27.16 17.33
CA PHE A 155 -30.68 -28.55 17.27
C PHE A 155 -30.86 -29.27 18.62
N GLN A 156 -30.45 -28.64 19.72
CA GLN A 156 -30.62 -29.21 21.07
C GLN A 156 -32.09 -29.42 21.43
N THR A 157 -32.96 -28.45 21.12
CA THR A 157 -34.41 -28.59 21.32
C THR A 157 -34.97 -29.73 20.47
N ALA A 158 -34.60 -29.82 19.19
CA ALA A 158 -35.06 -30.89 18.31
C ALA A 158 -34.63 -32.28 18.81
N GLN A 159 -33.39 -32.41 19.29
CA GLN A 159 -32.86 -33.65 19.90
C GLN A 159 -33.61 -34.06 21.17
N GLN A 160 -34.08 -33.11 21.99
CA GLN A 160 -34.89 -33.42 23.18
C GLN A 160 -36.28 -33.95 22.82
N THR A 161 -36.83 -33.51 21.70
CA THR A 161 -38.17 -33.91 21.23
C THR A 161 -38.16 -35.12 20.28
N ALA A 162 -36.99 -35.50 19.77
CA ALA A 162 -36.83 -36.60 18.82
C ALA A 162 -37.18 -37.95 19.46
N THR A 163 -38.09 -38.69 18.85
CA THR A 163 -38.51 -40.02 19.34
C THR A 163 -37.99 -41.15 18.46
N THR A 164 -37.58 -40.83 17.24
CA THR A 164 -37.06 -41.77 16.24
C THR A 164 -35.67 -41.34 15.78
N ASP A 165 -34.92 -42.26 15.16
CA ASP A 165 -33.63 -41.92 14.55
C ASP A 165 -33.79 -41.03 13.31
N ALA A 166 -34.95 -41.11 12.63
CA ALA A 166 -35.27 -40.21 11.53
C ALA A 166 -35.41 -38.75 12.03
N ASP A 167 -36.03 -38.53 13.19
CA ASP A 167 -36.14 -37.19 13.80
C ASP A 167 -34.76 -36.61 14.12
N LYS A 168 -33.86 -37.44 14.66
CA LYS A 168 -32.48 -37.03 14.97
C LYS A 168 -31.71 -36.66 13.70
N GLN A 169 -31.81 -37.48 12.65
CA GLN A 169 -31.17 -37.20 11.37
C GLN A 169 -31.71 -35.89 10.77
N ALA A 170 -33.02 -35.67 10.80
CA ALA A 170 -33.62 -34.43 10.32
C ALA A 170 -33.11 -33.20 11.10
N ALA A 171 -32.93 -33.33 12.42
CA ALA A 171 -32.34 -32.28 13.25
C ALA A 171 -30.88 -31.98 12.88
N GLU A 172 -30.08 -33.03 12.64
CA GLU A 172 -28.68 -32.89 12.20
C GLU A 172 -28.57 -32.21 10.84
N ASP A 173 -29.37 -32.64 9.86
CA ASP A 173 -29.41 -32.07 8.53
C ASP A 173 -29.79 -30.57 8.59
N ALA A 174 -30.81 -30.23 9.38
CA ALA A 174 -31.23 -28.84 9.59
C ALA A 174 -30.11 -27.99 10.24
N PHE A 175 -29.40 -28.55 11.22
CA PHE A 175 -28.26 -27.89 11.85
C PHE A 175 -27.12 -27.63 10.87
N HIS A 176 -26.76 -28.62 10.05
CA HIS A 176 -25.74 -28.48 9.02
C HIS A 176 -26.13 -27.43 7.97
N ALA A 177 -27.39 -27.45 7.51
CA ALA A 177 -27.92 -26.45 6.58
C ALA A 177 -27.85 -25.03 7.18
N ALA A 178 -28.25 -24.84 8.43
CA ALA A 178 -28.19 -23.55 9.10
C ALA A 178 -26.75 -23.03 9.26
N LYS A 179 -25.80 -23.90 9.64
CA LYS A 179 -24.38 -23.55 9.69
C LYS A 179 -23.82 -23.17 8.33
N LYS A 180 -24.19 -23.90 7.27
CA LYS A 180 -23.78 -23.58 5.91
C LYS A 180 -24.31 -22.19 5.51
N ALA A 181 -25.60 -21.94 5.72
CA ALA A 181 -26.22 -20.65 5.42
C ALA A 181 -25.56 -19.48 6.17
N ALA A 182 -25.23 -19.66 7.46
CA ALA A 182 -24.52 -18.65 8.24
C ALA A 182 -23.13 -18.33 7.66
N ASN A 183 -22.39 -19.35 7.23
CA ASN A 183 -21.07 -19.17 6.61
C ASN A 183 -21.16 -18.54 5.22
N ASP A 184 -22.17 -18.91 4.42
CA ASP A 184 -22.40 -18.33 3.10
C ASP A 184 -22.76 -16.84 3.23
N ALA A 185 -23.60 -16.46 4.20
CA ALA A 185 -23.94 -15.07 4.50
C ALA A 185 -22.71 -14.26 4.94
N PHE A 186 -21.87 -14.83 5.81
CA PHE A 186 -20.60 -14.20 6.21
C PHE A 186 -19.66 -13.99 5.02
N LYS A 187 -19.53 -15.00 4.15
CA LYS A 187 -18.72 -14.90 2.93
C LYS A 187 -19.24 -13.80 2.00
N ALA A 188 -20.55 -13.70 1.79
CA ALA A 188 -21.14 -12.64 0.98
C ALA A 188 -20.88 -11.24 1.58
N ALA A 189 -21.06 -11.08 2.89
CA ALA A 189 -20.81 -9.81 3.58
C ALA A 189 -19.33 -9.38 3.49
N THR A 190 -18.40 -10.31 3.72
CA THR A 190 -16.96 -10.05 3.63
C THR A 190 -16.52 -9.75 2.20
N GLN A 191 -17.13 -10.39 1.19
CA GLN A 191 -16.89 -10.08 -0.22
C GLN A 191 -17.32 -8.65 -0.58
N GLY A 192 -18.48 -8.19 -0.10
CA GLY A 192 -18.93 -6.80 -0.29
C GLY A 192 -18.00 -5.78 0.37
N ALA A 193 -17.54 -6.07 1.58
CA ALA A 193 -16.56 -5.24 2.28
C ALA A 193 -15.22 -5.18 1.52
N LEU A 194 -14.76 -6.31 0.98
CA LEU A 194 -13.54 -6.38 0.18
C LEU A 194 -13.66 -5.57 -1.11
N ALA A 195 -14.79 -5.67 -1.82
CA ALA A 195 -15.04 -4.87 -3.02
C ALA A 195 -14.99 -3.37 -2.71
N THR A 196 -15.57 -2.95 -1.59
CA THR A 196 -15.55 -1.56 -1.11
C THR A 196 -14.12 -1.10 -0.81
N TYR A 197 -13.34 -1.94 -0.11
CA TYR A 197 -11.92 -1.68 0.15
C TYR A 197 -11.12 -1.45 -1.14
N LEU A 198 -11.29 -2.36 -2.11
CA LEU A 198 -10.59 -2.27 -3.40
C LEU A 198 -10.98 -1.01 -4.19
N ALA A 199 -12.27 -0.68 -4.22
CA ALA A 199 -12.77 0.53 -4.86
C ALA A 199 -12.21 1.80 -4.20
N ALA A 200 -12.07 1.82 -2.88
CA ALA A 200 -11.54 2.96 -2.14
C ALA A 200 -10.04 3.19 -2.40
N ILE A 201 -9.24 2.14 -2.56
CA ILE A 201 -7.79 2.27 -2.80
C ILE A 201 -7.45 2.55 -4.28
N ALA A 202 -8.30 2.17 -5.22
CA ALA A 202 -8.08 2.37 -6.67
C ALA A 202 -7.74 3.84 -7.07
N PRO A 203 -8.48 4.89 -6.63
CA PRO A 203 -8.13 6.26 -6.98
C PRO A 203 -6.79 6.71 -6.37
N ALA A 204 -6.49 6.28 -5.14
CA ALA A 204 -5.20 6.59 -4.50
C ALA A 204 -4.02 5.98 -5.25
N GLN A 205 -4.20 4.78 -5.82
CA GLN A 205 -3.20 4.14 -6.67
C GLN A 205 -3.00 4.90 -7.98
N ALA A 206 -4.09 5.28 -8.65
CA ALA A 206 -4.03 6.06 -9.89
C ALA A 206 -3.34 7.41 -9.65
N ALA A 207 -3.63 8.06 -8.52
CA ALA A 207 -2.99 9.31 -8.11
C ALA A 207 -1.49 9.12 -7.85
N LEU A 208 -1.09 8.07 -7.12
CA LEU A 208 0.31 7.76 -6.87
C LEU A 208 1.08 7.53 -8.18
N LYS A 209 0.53 6.72 -9.09
CA LYS A 209 1.12 6.47 -10.41
C LYS A 209 1.30 7.76 -11.20
N THR A 210 0.25 8.56 -11.31
CA THR A 210 0.25 9.84 -12.05
C THR A 210 1.28 10.82 -11.45
N ALA A 211 1.34 10.92 -10.13
CA ALA A 211 2.31 11.77 -9.44
C ALA A 211 3.75 11.34 -9.71
N LEU A 212 4.03 10.04 -9.71
CA LEU A 212 5.36 9.51 -10.03
C LEU A 212 5.72 9.74 -11.50
N GLU A 213 4.81 9.48 -12.44
CA GLU A 213 5.04 9.73 -13.87
C GLU A 213 5.32 11.21 -14.15
N SER A 214 4.55 12.11 -13.54
CA SER A 214 4.75 13.56 -13.62
C SER A 214 6.09 14.00 -13.02
N ALA A 215 6.46 13.45 -11.85
CA ALA A 215 7.74 13.74 -11.22
C ALA A 215 8.92 13.27 -12.09
N VAL A 216 8.82 12.11 -12.73
CA VAL A 216 9.82 11.61 -13.68
C VAL A 216 9.92 12.49 -14.93
N ALA A 217 8.78 12.92 -15.49
CA ALA A 217 8.75 13.80 -16.66
C ALA A 217 9.42 15.14 -16.36
N THR A 218 9.07 15.76 -15.24
CA THR A 218 9.66 17.02 -14.76
C THR A 218 11.17 16.87 -14.54
N PHE A 219 11.57 15.76 -13.92
CA PHE A 219 12.98 15.46 -13.69
C PHE A 219 13.79 15.32 -14.98
N ARG A 220 13.25 14.62 -15.99
CA ARG A 220 13.88 14.49 -17.32
C ARG A 220 14.00 15.84 -18.03
N ALA A 221 12.96 16.66 -17.98
CA ALA A 221 12.98 17.99 -18.58
C ALA A 221 14.06 18.88 -17.95
N ALA A 222 14.21 18.82 -16.62
CA ALA A 222 15.25 19.56 -15.92
C ALA A 222 16.67 19.11 -16.29
N ILE A 223 16.91 17.80 -16.47
CA ILE A 223 18.20 17.31 -16.98
C ILE A 223 18.46 17.84 -18.39
N GLN A 224 17.48 17.77 -19.30
CA GLN A 224 17.66 18.25 -20.67
C GLN A 224 17.97 19.74 -20.70
N ALA A 225 17.25 20.55 -19.92
CA ALA A 225 17.53 21.98 -19.80
C ALA A 225 18.94 22.25 -19.24
N ALA A 226 19.38 21.49 -18.24
CA ALA A 226 20.72 21.61 -17.67
C ALA A 226 21.83 21.28 -18.67
N LEU A 227 21.62 20.30 -19.57
CA LEU A 227 22.59 19.93 -20.61
C LEU A 227 22.71 21.01 -21.70
N VAL A 228 21.59 21.63 -22.10
CA VAL A 228 21.57 22.70 -23.10
C VAL A 228 22.21 23.99 -22.57
N ALA A 229 22.05 24.28 -21.28
CA ALA A 229 22.53 25.51 -20.66
C ALA A 229 24.07 25.57 -20.45
N THR A 230 24.82 24.53 -20.84
CA THR A 230 26.29 24.55 -20.72
C THR A 230 26.85 25.57 -21.72
N PRO A 231 27.32 26.76 -21.30
CA PRO A 231 27.85 27.73 -22.24
C PRO A 231 29.09 27.14 -22.91
N THR A 232 29.12 27.16 -24.24
CA THR A 232 30.37 27.07 -25.00
C THR A 232 31.34 28.03 -24.32
N SER A 233 32.46 27.50 -23.81
CA SER A 233 33.53 28.31 -23.22
C SER A 233 33.78 29.48 -24.17
N SER A 234 33.37 30.68 -23.74
CA SER A 234 33.72 31.91 -24.44
C SER A 234 35.22 31.85 -24.57
N ALA A 235 35.73 31.75 -25.80
CA ALA A 235 37.17 31.76 -26.05
C ALA A 235 37.74 32.92 -25.25
N THR A 236 38.63 32.62 -24.30
CA THR A 236 39.39 33.64 -23.60
C THR A 236 39.96 34.54 -24.69
N PRO A 237 39.62 35.85 -24.74
CA PRO A 237 40.18 36.73 -25.76
C PRO A 237 41.69 36.57 -25.68
N THR A 238 42.30 36.12 -26.79
CA THR A 238 43.75 36.01 -26.87
C THR A 238 44.30 37.37 -26.48
N PRO A 239 45.19 37.47 -25.46
CA PRO A 239 45.75 38.76 -25.08
C PRO A 239 46.38 39.38 -26.32
N THR A 240 45.87 40.53 -26.75
CA THR A 240 46.49 41.32 -27.81
C THR A 240 47.93 41.55 -27.37
N PRO A 241 48.94 41.21 -28.20
CA PRO A 241 50.33 41.43 -27.82
C PRO A 241 50.52 42.90 -27.44
N THR A 242 50.90 43.14 -26.20
CA THR A 242 51.27 44.48 -25.72
C THR A 242 52.39 45.00 -26.62
N PRO A 243 52.26 46.18 -27.26
CA PRO A 243 53.34 46.74 -28.06
C PRO A 243 54.58 46.87 -27.18
N THR A 244 55.64 46.16 -27.56
CA THR A 244 56.91 46.21 -26.85
C THR A 244 57.46 47.62 -26.96
N SER A 245 57.62 48.32 -25.84
CA SER A 245 58.27 49.62 -25.80
C SER A 245 59.69 49.47 -26.37
N SER A 246 59.93 50.16 -27.49
CA SER A 246 61.23 50.29 -28.14
C SER A 246 62.32 50.60 -27.11
N ALA A 247 63.42 49.86 -27.15
CA ALA A 247 64.56 50.05 -26.27
C ALA A 247 65.08 51.50 -26.36
N THR A 248 65.06 52.19 -25.23
CA THR A 248 65.77 53.46 -25.03
C THR A 248 67.27 53.21 -25.21
N PRO A 249 68.01 53.99 -26.02
CA PRO A 249 69.44 53.77 -26.20
C PRO A 249 70.19 53.94 -24.88
N THR A 250 70.99 52.93 -24.53
CA THR A 250 71.86 52.91 -23.35
C THR A 250 72.90 54.03 -23.45
N PRO A 251 73.00 54.95 -22.47
CA PRO A 251 74.08 55.93 -22.46
C PRO A 251 75.44 55.26 -22.26
N THR A 252 76.39 55.66 -23.10
CA THR A 252 77.81 55.25 -23.05
C THR A 252 78.42 55.62 -21.70
N PRO A 253 79.07 54.68 -20.97
CA PRO A 253 79.68 54.98 -19.68
C PRO A 253 80.91 55.87 -19.84
N THR A 254 80.88 57.03 -19.18
CA THR A 254 82.04 57.92 -18.98
C THR A 254 82.98 57.30 -17.96
N ALA A 255 84.24 57.10 -18.33
CA ALA A 255 85.27 56.58 -17.44
C ALA A 255 85.50 57.53 -16.26
N THR A 256 85.19 57.09 -15.03
CA THR A 256 85.55 57.82 -13.81
C THR A 256 86.84 57.24 -13.26
N THR A 257 87.86 58.10 -13.18
CA THR A 257 89.20 57.79 -12.69
C THR A 257 89.21 57.59 -11.18
N SER A 258 89.72 56.43 -10.78
CA SER A 258 90.78 56.22 -9.79
C SER A 258 90.89 57.18 -8.60
N ALA A 259 90.72 56.60 -7.42
CA ALA A 259 91.66 56.60 -6.28
C ALA A 259 90.98 56.98 -4.96
N THR A 260 91.07 56.08 -3.99
CA THR A 260 91.90 56.23 -2.77
C THR A 260 91.47 55.15 -1.77
N PRO A 261 92.34 54.18 -1.41
CA PRO A 261 92.03 53.19 -0.39
C PRO A 261 92.29 53.72 1.02
N THR A 262 91.86 52.91 2.00
CA THR A 262 92.43 52.76 3.38
C THR A 262 91.58 53.39 4.49
N PRO A 263 91.56 52.88 5.74
CA PRO A 263 91.81 51.53 6.28
C PRO A 263 90.66 50.92 7.11
N THR A 264 90.77 49.61 7.28
CA THR A 264 90.16 48.72 8.28
C THR A 264 90.49 49.09 9.75
N PRO A 265 89.51 49.03 10.65
CA PRO A 265 89.73 48.38 11.96
C PRO A 265 88.58 47.40 12.31
N THR A 266 88.88 46.14 12.61
CA THR A 266 89.21 45.56 13.94
C THR A 266 87.96 45.02 14.64
N ALA A 267 87.88 43.69 14.70
CA ALA A 267 86.84 42.95 15.42
C ALA A 267 87.03 43.05 16.93
N THR A 268 85.93 42.92 17.68
CA THR A 268 85.98 42.59 19.10
C THR A 268 84.91 41.52 19.38
N SER A 269 85.34 40.56 20.19
CA SER A 269 84.66 39.34 20.62
C SER A 269 83.40 39.58 21.45
#